data_AF-A0A9R0R703-F1
#
_entry.id   AF-A0A9R0R703-F1
#
_cell.length_a   1.000
_cell.length_b   1.000
_cell.length_c   1.000
_cell.angle_alpha   90.00
_cell.angle_beta   90.00
_cell.angle_gamma   90.00
#
_symmetry.space_group_name_H-M   'P 1'
#
loop_
_entity.id
_entity.type
_entity.pdbx_description
1 polymer ?
#
loop_
_entity_poly.entity_id
_entity_poly.type
_entity_poly.pdbx_seq_one_letter_code
_entity_poly.pdbx_strand_id
1 'polypeptide(L)'
;MPDSSGATVLDDLPECLIADEILVRLLPKDVLRCRAVQQSWRAVTSTDKFILDNHRRQPSLPIIQPHKAGLSRFAAAGDHKIWPVIRYTCHTVSDISVIHHAACDGLLILSRGSSFYICNPATRKCASLSHPLLRPGFSAATVVAFYRHQLSEEHRVLWALYSAPMARGATVKPPAYFVLPVGSDQPRCVQWPIDLRNFPATRSSDCPPVHHRGGLHWALGLGITVFDTVTETFRQMSRPAQLPGNMVSLFDMGGDLALSRTSGDCVSLDLWVLQDYDAETWAFRYRIDLRVMEASPPLNLSVEYVPVMAVINGRELLIQHGPYRLLHCGIDGVFLGNVESKDHENNLSQFAKPLKLTRHRLQESMISLPLFETRQEDAMHEEPPFTILL
;
A
#
# COMPACT_ATOMS: atom_id res chain seq x y z
N MET A 1 -2.77 -43.75 45.32
CA MET A 1 -3.34 -42.60 44.58
C MET A 1 -2.20 -41.99 43.79
N PRO A 2 -2.05 -42.26 42.48
CA PRO A 2 -1.11 -41.54 41.65
C PRO A 2 -1.81 -40.33 41.02
N ASP A 3 -1.22 -39.15 41.22
CA ASP A 3 -1.61 -37.90 40.59
C ASP A 3 -1.46 -37.98 39.07
N SER A 4 -2.57 -38.08 38.34
CA SER A 4 -2.58 -37.87 36.89
C SER A 4 -2.67 -36.38 36.57
N SER A 5 -1.56 -35.66 36.73
CA SER A 5 -1.35 -34.38 36.05
C SER A 5 -1.10 -34.67 34.57
N GLY A 6 -2.14 -35.07 33.83
CA GLY A 6 -2.10 -35.15 32.38
C GLY A 6 -1.99 -33.73 31.84
N ALA A 7 -0.79 -33.34 31.41
CA ALA A 7 -0.62 -32.11 30.65
C ALA A 7 -1.43 -32.26 29.36
N THR A 8 -2.47 -31.44 29.18
CA THR A 8 -3.21 -31.37 27.91
C THR A 8 -2.22 -31.05 26.79
N VAL A 9 -2.01 -32.00 25.89
CA VAL A 9 -1.13 -31.83 24.74
C VAL A 9 -1.94 -31.15 23.65
N LEU A 10 -1.30 -30.32 22.82
CA LEU A 10 -1.99 -29.64 21.71
C LEU A 10 -2.73 -30.63 20.79
N ASP A 11 -2.25 -31.87 20.72
CA ASP A 11 -2.80 -32.99 19.96
C ASP A 11 -4.15 -33.51 20.50
N ASP A 12 -4.51 -33.16 21.75
CA ASP A 12 -5.81 -33.51 22.34
C ASP A 12 -6.94 -32.59 21.85
N LEU A 13 -6.60 -31.49 21.15
CA LEU A 13 -7.58 -30.56 20.59
C LEU A 13 -8.12 -31.06 19.23
N PRO A 14 -9.43 -30.89 18.96
CA PRO A 14 -9.99 -31.10 17.62
C PRO A 14 -9.22 -30.33 16.54
N GLU A 15 -8.90 -30.99 15.42
CA GLU A 15 -8.14 -30.37 14.31
C GLU A 15 -8.80 -29.09 13.78
N CYS A 16 -10.14 -29.01 13.81
CA CYS A 16 -10.86 -27.80 13.42
C CYS A 16 -10.56 -26.60 14.34
N LEU A 17 -10.42 -26.81 15.66
CA LEU A 17 -10.04 -25.74 16.58
C LEU A 17 -8.59 -25.29 16.36
N ILE A 18 -7.68 -26.24 16.14
CA ILE A 18 -6.28 -25.94 15.84
C ILE A 18 -6.19 -25.09 14.57
N ALA A 19 -6.85 -25.51 13.49
CA ALA A 19 -6.81 -24.79 12.22
C ALA A 19 -7.56 -23.45 12.29
N ASP A 20 -8.85 -23.48 12.62
CA ASP A 20 -9.78 -22.36 12.42
C ASP A 20 -9.73 -21.30 13.53
N GLU A 21 -9.11 -21.61 14.68
CA GLU A 21 -8.99 -20.65 15.79
C GLU A 21 -7.55 -20.34 16.20
N ILE A 22 -6.61 -21.28 16.08
CA ILE A 22 -5.22 -21.08 16.50
C ILE A 22 -4.34 -20.70 15.31
N LEU A 23 -4.13 -21.62 14.37
CA LEU A 23 -3.21 -21.44 13.24
C LEU A 23 -3.64 -20.27 12.35
N VAL A 24 -4.94 -20.09 12.12
CA VAL A 24 -5.46 -19.00 11.27
C VAL A 24 -5.12 -17.61 11.81
N ARG A 25 -4.83 -17.47 13.11
CA ARG A 25 -4.48 -16.18 13.75
C ARG A 25 -2.97 -15.91 13.74
N LEU A 26 -2.15 -16.89 13.41
CA LEU A 26 -0.70 -16.73 13.34
C LEU A 26 -0.31 -15.86 12.14
N LEU A 27 0.86 -15.23 12.22
CA LEU A 27 1.45 -14.54 11.08
C LEU A 27 1.77 -15.55 9.96
N PRO A 28 1.69 -15.17 8.68
CA PRO A 28 1.97 -16.06 7.56
C PRO A 28 3.29 -16.81 7.66
N LYS A 29 4.37 -16.14 8.09
CA LYS A 29 5.69 -16.76 8.28
C LYS A 29 5.66 -17.91 9.29
N ASP A 30 4.84 -17.81 10.33
CA ASP A 30 4.76 -18.79 11.41
C ASP A 30 3.86 -19.95 10.99
N VAL A 31 2.77 -19.67 10.25
CA VAL A 31 1.98 -20.72 9.58
C VAL A 31 2.86 -21.55 8.63
N LEU A 32 3.70 -20.90 7.82
CA LEU A 32 4.62 -21.59 6.91
C LEU A 32 5.60 -22.51 7.66
N ARG A 33 6.01 -22.14 8.87
CA ARG A 33 6.83 -23.01 9.75
C ARG A 33 6.00 -24.17 10.33
N CYS A 34 4.76 -23.92 10.74
CA CYS A 34 3.83 -24.96 11.22
C CYS A 34 3.58 -26.06 10.18
N ARG A 35 3.67 -25.76 8.87
CA ARG A 35 3.59 -26.76 7.80
C ARG A 35 4.66 -27.85 7.87
N ALA A 36 5.77 -27.61 8.55
CA ALA A 36 6.83 -28.60 8.74
C ALA A 36 6.60 -29.51 9.96
N VAL A 37 5.64 -29.18 10.83
CA VAL A 37 5.39 -29.92 12.09
C VAL A 37 4.62 -31.22 11.84
N GLN A 38 3.52 -31.17 11.07
CA GLN A 38 2.68 -32.32 10.80
C GLN A 38 2.01 -32.24 9.41
N GLN A 39 1.76 -33.39 8.80
CA GLN A 39 1.14 -33.47 7.47
C GLN A 39 -0.29 -32.92 7.43
N SER A 40 -1.11 -33.15 8.48
CA SER A 40 -2.48 -32.61 8.55
C SER A 40 -2.48 -31.08 8.59
N TRP A 41 -1.61 -30.47 9.39
CA TRP A 41 -1.46 -29.02 9.45
C TRP A 41 -0.99 -28.45 8.11
N ARG A 42 -0.05 -29.13 7.44
CA ARG A 42 0.35 -28.76 6.08
C ARG A 42 -0.81 -28.79 5.11
N ALA A 43 -1.62 -29.85 5.13
CA ALA A 43 -2.76 -30.00 4.22
C ALA A 43 -3.79 -28.89 4.45
N VAL A 44 -4.22 -28.67 5.70
CA VAL A 44 -5.25 -27.68 6.04
C VAL A 44 -4.79 -26.26 5.75
N THR A 45 -3.57 -25.89 6.16
CA THR A 45 -3.04 -24.53 5.97
C THR A 45 -2.70 -24.21 4.52
N SER A 46 -2.67 -25.19 3.62
CA SER A 46 -2.43 -25.01 2.18
C SER A 46 -3.72 -24.84 1.37
N THR A 47 -4.89 -24.96 2.01
CA THR A 47 -6.18 -24.72 1.34
C THR A 47 -6.42 -23.23 1.09
N ASP A 48 -7.08 -22.89 -0.01
CA ASP A 48 -7.43 -21.50 -0.34
C ASP A 48 -8.29 -20.86 0.75
N LYS A 49 -9.25 -21.63 1.31
CA LYS A 49 -10.08 -21.19 2.43
C LYS A 49 -9.22 -20.72 3.60
N PHE A 50 -8.28 -21.55 4.06
CA PHE A 50 -7.41 -21.19 5.17
C PHE A 50 -6.55 -19.95 4.84
N ILE A 51 -5.97 -19.89 3.64
CA ILE A 51 -5.11 -18.77 3.22
C ILE A 51 -5.90 -17.45 3.24
N LEU A 52 -7.13 -17.44 2.72
CA LEU A 52 -7.99 -16.26 2.72
C LEU A 52 -8.46 -15.89 4.13
N ASP A 53 -8.84 -16.87 4.95
CA ASP A 53 -9.27 -16.64 6.33
C ASP A 53 -8.12 -16.14 7.21
N ASN A 54 -6.90 -16.67 7.01
CA ASN A 54 -5.68 -16.17 7.65
C ASN A 54 -5.37 -14.73 7.21
N HIS A 55 -5.41 -14.45 5.91
CA HIS A 55 -5.16 -13.13 5.35
C HIS A 55 -6.12 -12.06 5.91
N ARG A 56 -7.42 -12.35 5.96
CA ARG A 56 -8.45 -11.46 6.54
C ARG A 56 -8.17 -11.09 8.00
N ARG A 57 -7.52 -11.98 8.76
CA ARG A 57 -7.16 -11.76 10.17
C ARG A 57 -5.81 -11.06 10.34
N GLN A 58 -5.02 -10.91 9.28
CA GLN A 58 -3.73 -10.23 9.37
C GLN A 58 -3.91 -8.72 9.55
N PRO A 59 -3.06 -8.05 10.34
CA PRO A 59 -3.10 -6.60 10.46
C PRO A 59 -2.68 -5.95 9.15
N SER A 60 -3.40 -4.91 8.74
CA SER A 60 -3.01 -4.02 7.65
C SER A 60 -2.17 -2.88 8.21
N LEU A 61 -0.87 -2.88 7.93
CA LEU A 61 0.10 -1.97 8.55
C LEU A 61 0.65 -0.95 7.56
N PRO A 62 0.83 0.33 7.93
CA PRO A 62 1.42 1.33 7.06
C PRO A 62 2.81 0.95 6.56
N ILE A 63 3.08 1.16 5.27
CA ILE A 63 4.41 1.01 4.68
C ILE A 63 5.16 2.33 4.77
N ILE A 64 6.36 2.29 5.34
CA ILE A 64 7.34 3.38 5.38
C ILE A 64 8.51 2.99 4.49
N GLN A 65 9.05 3.97 3.77
CA GLN A 65 10.24 3.82 2.94
C GLN A 65 11.39 4.62 3.57
N PRO A 66 12.34 3.97 4.26
CA PRO A 66 13.58 4.61 4.65
C PRO A 66 14.42 4.92 3.42
N HIS A 67 14.96 6.14 3.35
CA HIS A 67 15.67 6.64 2.18
C HIS A 67 16.75 5.67 1.68
N LYS A 68 16.59 5.21 0.43
CA LYS A 68 17.48 4.27 -0.29
C LYS A 68 17.71 2.90 0.40
N ALA A 69 17.03 2.59 1.50
CA ALA A 69 17.26 1.35 2.24
C ALA A 69 16.29 0.22 1.85
N GLY A 70 15.05 0.56 1.51
CA GLY A 70 14.02 -0.42 1.16
C GLY A 70 12.63 -0.06 1.64
N LEU A 71 11.83 -1.07 1.96
CA LEU A 71 10.48 -0.93 2.52
C LEU A 71 10.43 -1.55 3.91
N SER A 72 9.75 -0.86 4.82
CA SER A 72 9.46 -1.32 6.17
C SER A 72 7.97 -1.15 6.45
N ARG A 73 7.43 -1.99 7.34
CA ARG A 73 6.10 -1.75 7.91
C ARG A 73 6.22 -1.11 9.28
N PHE A 74 5.19 -0.36 9.68
CA PHE A 74 5.10 0.24 11.00
C PHE A 74 4.03 -0.44 11.86
N ALA A 75 4.38 -0.79 13.09
CA ALA A 75 3.46 -1.25 14.11
C ALA A 75 3.60 -0.39 15.38
N ALA A 76 2.47 0.03 15.96
CA ALA A 76 2.45 0.86 17.16
C ALA A 76 2.99 0.14 18.41
N ALA A 77 2.81 -1.19 18.49
CA ALA A 77 3.12 -1.99 19.66
C ALA A 77 4.55 -2.56 19.64
N GLY A 78 5.20 -2.58 20.81
CA GLY A 78 6.52 -3.14 21.05
C GLY A 78 7.66 -2.12 21.01
N ASP A 79 8.84 -2.53 21.50
CA ASP A 79 10.03 -1.67 21.58
C ASP A 79 10.59 -1.29 20.21
N HIS A 80 10.28 -2.07 19.18
CA HIS A 80 10.70 -1.87 17.79
C HIS A 80 9.47 -1.66 16.91
N LYS A 81 9.19 -0.40 16.57
CA LYS A 81 8.00 -0.02 15.80
C LYS A 81 8.16 -0.19 14.28
N ILE A 82 9.39 -0.21 13.78
CA ILE A 82 9.71 -0.30 12.34
C ILE A 82 10.31 -1.67 12.05
N TRP A 83 9.68 -2.41 11.14
CA TRP A 83 10.11 -3.75 10.73
C TRP A 83 10.47 -3.76 9.24
N PRO A 84 11.74 -4.00 8.88
CA PRO A 84 12.15 -4.13 7.49
C PRO A 84 11.43 -5.30 6.80
N VAL A 85 10.97 -5.08 5.57
CA VAL A 85 10.28 -6.07 4.74
C VAL A 85 11.10 -6.37 3.50
N ILE A 86 11.60 -5.32 2.85
CA ILE A 86 12.44 -5.40 1.64
C ILE A 86 13.65 -4.51 1.86
N ARG A 87 14.82 -4.98 1.43
CA ARG A 87 16.06 -4.19 1.35
C ARG A 87 16.43 -3.98 -0.10
N TYR A 88 16.68 -2.74 -0.52
CA TYR A 88 17.15 -2.49 -1.88
C TYR A 88 18.63 -2.86 -2.00
N THR A 89 18.98 -3.56 -3.09
CA THR A 89 20.37 -3.85 -3.44
C THR A 89 20.85 -2.72 -4.34
N CYS A 90 21.54 -1.74 -3.75
CA CYS A 90 22.13 -0.63 -4.50
C CYS A 90 23.65 -0.77 -4.42
N HIS A 91 24.30 -0.90 -5.58
CA HIS A 91 25.74 -1.14 -5.63
C HIS A 91 26.55 0.15 -5.89
N THR A 92 25.94 1.24 -6.38
CA THR A 92 26.64 2.50 -6.68
C THR A 92 25.74 3.75 -6.59
N VAL A 93 26.34 4.95 -6.52
CA VAL A 93 25.65 6.24 -6.44
C VAL A 93 24.83 6.57 -7.70
N SER A 94 25.15 5.93 -8.84
CA SER A 94 24.49 6.07 -10.15
C SER A 94 23.34 5.09 -10.41
N ASP A 95 23.03 4.20 -9.46
CA ASP A 95 22.03 3.15 -9.63
C ASP A 95 20.60 3.73 -9.67
N ILE A 96 19.79 3.26 -10.61
CA ILE A 96 18.39 3.71 -10.74
C ILE A 96 17.63 3.28 -9.49
N SER A 97 17.01 4.22 -8.80
CA SER A 97 16.29 3.94 -7.55
C SER A 97 15.15 2.95 -7.76
N VAL A 98 15.04 1.96 -6.87
CA VAL A 98 13.87 1.08 -6.80
C VAL A 98 12.64 1.88 -6.41
N ILE A 99 11.55 1.71 -7.16
CA ILE A 99 10.28 2.38 -6.95
C ILE A 99 9.25 1.35 -6.48
N HIS A 100 8.61 1.63 -5.36
CA HIS A 100 7.42 0.90 -4.91
C HIS A 100 6.18 1.51 -5.56
N HIS A 101 5.40 0.68 -6.24
CA HIS A 101 4.22 1.11 -6.99
C HIS A 101 2.92 0.82 -6.27
N ALA A 102 2.73 -0.40 -5.76
CA ALA A 102 1.46 -0.81 -5.20
C ALA A 102 1.57 -2.00 -4.24
N ALA A 103 0.59 -2.11 -3.35
CA ALA A 103 0.37 -3.24 -2.46
C ALA A 103 -1.09 -3.72 -2.55
N CYS A 104 -1.32 -5.02 -2.63
CA CYS A 104 -2.66 -5.65 -2.57
C CYS A 104 -2.51 -7.09 -2.08
N ASP A 105 -3.37 -7.55 -1.17
CA ASP A 105 -3.38 -8.95 -0.71
C ASP A 105 -2.02 -9.49 -0.21
N GLY A 106 -1.18 -8.63 0.34
CA GLY A 106 0.18 -8.96 0.78
C GLY A 106 1.23 -9.03 -0.33
N LEU A 107 0.83 -8.83 -1.59
CA LEU A 107 1.70 -8.75 -2.76
C LEU A 107 2.14 -7.30 -2.99
N LEU A 108 3.40 -7.11 -3.37
CA LEU A 108 4.01 -5.81 -3.65
C LEU A 108 4.49 -5.74 -5.10
N ILE A 109 4.28 -4.59 -5.74
CA ILE A 109 4.83 -4.28 -7.06
C ILE A 109 5.95 -3.25 -6.93
N LEU A 110 7.12 -3.60 -7.46
CA LEU A 110 8.33 -2.77 -7.46
C LEU A 110 8.88 -2.64 -8.89
N SER A 111 9.66 -1.60 -9.16
CA SER A 111 10.41 -1.50 -10.42
C SER A 111 11.81 -0.92 -10.23
N ARG A 112 12.70 -1.25 -11.16
CA ARG A 112 13.97 -0.54 -11.40
C ARG A 112 14.08 -0.28 -12.90
N GLY A 113 14.23 0.99 -13.28
CA GLY A 113 14.17 1.38 -14.69
C GLY A 113 12.83 0.96 -15.32
N SER A 114 12.90 0.22 -16.41
CA SER A 114 11.75 -0.34 -17.14
C SER A 114 11.31 -1.73 -16.63
N SER A 115 12.07 -2.35 -15.74
CA SER A 115 11.80 -3.72 -15.25
C SER A 115 10.87 -3.68 -14.05
N PHE A 116 9.74 -4.38 -14.13
CA PHE A 116 8.77 -4.51 -13.04
C PHE A 116 8.86 -5.89 -12.40
N TYR A 117 8.61 -5.94 -11.10
CA TYR A 117 8.65 -7.14 -10.27
C TYR A 117 7.41 -7.18 -9.40
N ILE A 118 6.89 -8.38 -9.17
CA ILE A 118 5.88 -8.66 -8.16
C ILE A 118 6.45 -9.64 -7.15
N CYS A 119 6.23 -9.39 -5.87
CA CYS A 119 6.71 -10.28 -4.82
C CYS A 119 5.70 -10.43 -3.69
N ASN A 120 5.75 -11.58 -3.03
CA ASN A 120 5.10 -11.81 -1.75
C ASN A 120 6.21 -11.87 -0.67
N PRO A 121 6.34 -10.85 0.19
CA PRO A 121 7.36 -10.86 1.23
C PRO A 121 7.23 -12.02 2.21
N ALA A 122 6.01 -12.43 2.55
CA ALA A 122 5.76 -13.47 3.54
C ALA A 122 6.14 -14.88 3.05
N THR A 123 5.96 -15.15 1.76
CA THR A 123 6.37 -16.43 1.16
C THR A 123 7.77 -16.37 0.54
N ARG A 124 8.41 -15.20 0.54
CA ARG A 124 9.70 -14.89 -0.11
C ARG A 124 9.75 -15.24 -1.59
N LYS A 125 8.60 -15.23 -2.26
CA LYS A 125 8.48 -15.46 -3.70
C LYS A 125 8.52 -14.13 -4.44
N CYS A 126 9.19 -14.12 -5.59
CA CYS A 126 9.32 -12.96 -6.47
C CYS A 126 9.39 -13.45 -7.92
N ALA A 127 8.83 -12.68 -8.85
CA ALA A 127 9.09 -12.88 -10.26
C ALA A 127 9.00 -11.55 -11.03
N SER A 128 9.44 -11.58 -12.29
CA SER A 128 9.24 -10.47 -13.22
C SER A 128 7.76 -10.30 -13.52
N LEU A 129 7.32 -9.05 -13.58
CA LEU A 129 5.95 -8.67 -13.90
C LEU A 129 5.91 -8.07 -15.30
N SER A 130 5.18 -8.73 -16.20
CA SER A 130 4.88 -8.21 -17.53
C SER A 130 4.10 -6.90 -17.45
N HIS A 131 4.37 -5.99 -18.39
CA HIS A 131 3.64 -4.75 -18.56
C HIS A 131 3.23 -4.58 -20.03
N PRO A 132 2.22 -3.75 -20.35
CA PRO A 132 1.82 -3.50 -21.73
C PRO A 132 3.00 -3.05 -22.59
N LEU A 133 3.11 -3.62 -23.80
CA LEU A 133 4.16 -3.27 -24.76
C LEU A 133 4.05 -1.79 -25.14
N LEU A 134 5.19 -1.08 -25.09
CA LEU A 134 5.28 0.30 -25.54
C LEU A 134 5.15 0.35 -27.06
N ARG A 135 3.99 0.77 -27.56
CA ARG A 135 3.77 0.99 -29.00
C ARG A 135 4.51 2.26 -29.48
N PRO A 136 4.81 2.38 -30.78
CA PRO A 136 5.36 3.61 -31.34
C PRO A 136 4.52 4.83 -30.94
N GLY A 137 5.18 5.84 -30.36
CA GLY A 137 4.52 7.05 -29.85
C GLY A 137 4.31 7.08 -28.32
N PHE A 138 4.54 5.98 -27.60
CA PHE A 138 4.57 5.95 -26.13
C PHE A 138 6.00 5.85 -25.59
N SER A 139 6.30 6.53 -24.48
CA SER A 139 7.65 6.60 -23.90
C SER A 139 7.77 5.92 -22.53
N ALA A 140 6.67 5.72 -21.81
CA ALA A 140 6.72 5.14 -20.47
C ALA A 140 5.42 4.43 -20.10
N ALA A 141 5.55 3.33 -19.36
CA ALA A 141 4.47 2.64 -18.69
C ALA A 141 4.57 2.88 -17.19
N THR A 142 3.43 3.09 -16.52
CA THR A 142 3.39 3.19 -15.06
C THR A 142 2.21 2.42 -14.49
N VAL A 143 2.37 1.95 -13.27
CA VAL A 143 1.29 1.34 -12.50
C VAL A 143 0.45 2.47 -11.88
N VAL A 144 -0.85 2.43 -12.14
CA VAL A 144 -1.86 3.34 -11.58
C VAL A 144 -2.56 2.69 -10.39
N ALA A 145 -2.83 1.39 -10.48
CA ALA A 145 -3.39 0.62 -9.39
C ALA A 145 -3.08 -0.88 -9.52
N PHE A 146 -3.23 -1.57 -8.39
CA PHE A 146 -3.18 -3.01 -8.28
C PHE A 146 -4.33 -3.50 -7.40
N TYR A 147 -5.08 -4.48 -7.88
CA TYR A 147 -6.29 -4.94 -7.21
C TYR A 147 -6.58 -6.41 -7.54
N ARG A 148 -7.38 -7.07 -6.70
CA ARG A 148 -7.97 -8.35 -7.00
C ARG A 148 -9.36 -8.14 -7.60
N HIS A 149 -9.60 -8.69 -8.78
CA HIS A 149 -10.89 -8.62 -9.45
C HIS A 149 -11.87 -9.57 -8.75
N GLN A 150 -12.98 -9.04 -8.24
CA GLN A 150 -13.82 -9.80 -7.29
C GLN A 150 -14.49 -11.04 -7.90
N LEU A 151 -14.84 -11.01 -9.20
CA LEU A 151 -15.57 -12.12 -9.84
C LEU A 151 -14.66 -13.23 -10.38
N SER A 152 -13.47 -12.87 -10.87
CA SER A 152 -12.52 -13.86 -11.41
C SER A 152 -11.45 -14.25 -10.40
N GLU A 153 -11.38 -13.55 -9.28
CA GLU A 153 -10.33 -13.65 -8.25
C GLU A 153 -8.90 -13.38 -8.73
N GLU A 154 -8.72 -12.97 -9.98
CA GLU A 154 -7.42 -12.66 -10.55
C GLU A 154 -6.90 -11.33 -10.01
N HIS A 155 -5.61 -11.29 -9.73
CA HIS A 155 -4.91 -10.03 -9.50
C HIS A 155 -4.68 -9.32 -10.83
N ARG A 156 -5.07 -8.05 -10.92
CA ARG A 156 -4.99 -7.23 -12.12
C ARG A 156 -4.28 -5.91 -11.83
N VAL A 157 -3.55 -5.42 -12.80
CA VAL A 157 -2.82 -4.16 -12.73
C VAL A 157 -3.44 -3.18 -13.72
N LEU A 158 -3.81 -1.99 -13.23
CA LEU A 158 -4.20 -0.86 -14.06
C LEU A 158 -2.93 -0.08 -14.42
N TRP A 159 -2.64 -0.02 -15.71
CA TRP A 159 -1.50 0.66 -16.29
C TRP A 159 -1.91 1.95 -16.98
N ALA A 160 -1.02 2.94 -16.96
CA ALA A 160 -1.09 4.10 -17.84
C ALA A 160 0.14 4.14 -18.75
N LEU A 161 -0.09 4.30 -20.05
CA LEU A 161 0.93 4.49 -21.07
C LEU A 161 0.96 5.97 -21.48
N TYR A 162 2.13 6.60 -21.35
CA TYR A 162 2.34 8.01 -21.68
C TYR A 162 2.89 8.18 -23.09
N SER A 163 2.34 9.13 -23.83
CA SER A 163 2.92 9.52 -25.12
C SER A 163 4.31 10.14 -24.95
N ALA A 164 5.16 9.99 -25.97
CA ALA A 164 6.48 10.62 -25.99
C ALA A 164 6.35 12.15 -25.80
N PRO A 165 7.31 12.80 -25.10
CA PRO A 165 7.30 14.25 -24.93
C PRO A 165 7.25 14.91 -26.31
N MET A 166 6.20 15.67 -26.57
CA MET A 166 6.12 16.45 -27.79
C MET A 166 6.99 17.71 -27.66
N ALA A 167 7.34 18.31 -28.81
CA ALA A 167 8.05 19.58 -28.84
C ALA A 167 7.37 20.64 -27.95
N ARG A 168 8.16 21.60 -27.42
CA ARG A 168 7.63 22.68 -26.57
C ARG A 168 6.43 23.35 -27.23
N GLY A 169 5.29 23.38 -26.53
CA GLY A 169 4.04 24.01 -26.99
C GLY A 169 2.98 23.06 -27.56
N ALA A 170 3.28 21.75 -27.68
CA ALA A 170 2.29 20.78 -28.13
C ALA A 170 1.27 20.40 -27.03
N THR A 171 0.03 20.13 -27.45
CA THR A 171 -1.05 19.66 -26.58
C THR A 171 -0.70 18.31 -25.95
N VAL A 172 -0.74 18.23 -24.62
CA VAL A 172 -0.52 16.98 -23.87
C VAL A 172 -1.63 16.01 -24.23
N LYS A 173 -1.27 14.86 -24.82
CA LYS A 173 -2.22 13.78 -25.07
C LYS A 173 -2.54 13.05 -23.76
N PRO A 174 -3.81 12.67 -23.51
CA PRO A 174 -4.13 11.83 -22.38
C PRO A 174 -3.34 10.51 -22.44
N PRO A 175 -2.92 9.97 -21.29
CA PRO A 175 -2.39 8.61 -21.26
C PRO A 175 -3.48 7.62 -21.67
N ALA A 176 -3.06 6.50 -22.24
CA ALA A 176 -3.94 5.37 -22.51
C ALA A 176 -3.92 4.42 -21.31
N TYR A 177 -5.09 3.98 -20.86
CA TYR A 177 -5.23 3.09 -19.70
C TYR A 177 -5.45 1.65 -20.14
N PHE A 178 -4.80 0.71 -19.45
CA PHE A 178 -4.93 -0.71 -19.74
C PHE A 178 -5.06 -1.51 -18.46
N VAL A 179 -5.93 -2.50 -18.46
CA VAL A 179 -5.93 -3.54 -17.42
C VAL A 179 -5.18 -4.75 -17.96
N LEU A 180 -4.26 -5.26 -17.14
CA LEU A 180 -3.53 -6.49 -17.44
C LEU A 180 -3.64 -7.45 -16.24
N PRO A 181 -4.26 -8.62 -16.40
CA PRO A 181 -4.19 -9.68 -15.41
C PRO A 181 -2.74 -10.13 -15.20
N VAL A 182 -2.37 -10.35 -13.95
CA VAL A 182 -1.03 -10.75 -13.57
C VAL A 182 -0.73 -12.14 -14.14
N GLY A 183 0.34 -12.25 -14.94
CA GLY A 183 0.70 -13.48 -15.65
C GLY A 183 0.09 -13.62 -17.05
N SER A 184 -0.75 -12.68 -17.48
CA SER A 184 -1.26 -12.60 -18.85
C SER A 184 -0.38 -11.71 -19.74
N ASP A 185 -0.48 -11.89 -21.05
CA ASP A 185 0.10 -11.07 -22.11
C ASP A 185 -0.97 -10.27 -22.90
N GLN A 186 -2.23 -10.31 -22.47
CA GLN A 186 -3.36 -9.69 -23.16
C GLN A 186 -3.87 -8.45 -22.41
N PRO A 187 -3.29 -7.26 -22.65
CA PRO A 187 -3.79 -6.03 -22.04
C PRO A 187 -5.12 -5.60 -22.68
N ARG A 188 -6.10 -5.29 -21.84
CA ARG A 188 -7.40 -4.74 -22.26
C ARG A 188 -7.38 -3.22 -22.11
N CYS A 189 -7.72 -2.50 -23.18
CA CYS A 189 -7.84 -1.04 -23.12
C CYS A 189 -9.05 -0.64 -22.26
N VAL A 190 -8.86 0.37 -21.40
CA VAL A 190 -9.91 0.99 -20.61
C VAL A 190 -10.12 2.41 -21.11
N GLN A 191 -11.38 2.75 -21.39
CA GLN A 191 -11.73 4.10 -21.82
C GLN A 191 -11.73 5.06 -20.63
N TRP A 192 -11.00 6.16 -20.79
CA TRP A 192 -11.13 7.32 -19.92
C TRP A 192 -12.39 8.11 -20.32
N PRO A 193 -13.32 8.40 -19.40
CA PRO A 193 -14.52 9.15 -19.74
C PRO A 193 -14.15 10.57 -20.20
N ILE A 194 -14.64 10.96 -21.37
CA ILE A 194 -14.29 12.22 -22.06
C ILE A 194 -14.69 13.45 -21.22
N ASP A 195 -15.76 13.33 -20.43
CA ASP A 195 -16.29 14.41 -19.60
C ASP A 195 -15.41 14.73 -18.38
N LEU A 196 -14.44 13.86 -18.06
CA LEU A 196 -13.50 14.08 -16.96
C LEU A 196 -12.34 14.95 -17.43
N ARG A 197 -12.55 16.27 -17.32
CA ARG A 197 -11.57 17.31 -17.66
C ARG A 197 -10.27 17.26 -16.86
N ASN A 198 -10.23 16.53 -15.74
CA ASN A 198 -9.05 16.32 -14.93
C ASN A 198 -8.42 14.97 -15.25
N PHE A 199 -7.24 14.97 -15.88
CA PHE A 199 -6.51 13.73 -16.18
C PHE A 199 -6.02 13.05 -14.89
N PRO A 200 -6.30 11.76 -14.64
CA PRO A 200 -5.78 11.06 -13.48
C PRO A 200 -4.48 10.38 -13.87
N ALA A 201 -3.47 11.17 -14.18
CA ALA A 201 -2.16 10.62 -14.50
C ALA A 201 -1.24 10.77 -13.29
N THR A 202 -1.65 10.23 -12.14
CA THR A 202 -0.77 10.12 -10.98
C THR A 202 -0.27 8.69 -10.87
N ARG A 203 1.06 8.52 -10.96
CA ARG A 203 1.69 7.23 -10.69
C ARG A 203 1.24 6.74 -9.32
N SER A 204 1.00 5.44 -9.16
CA SER A 204 0.61 4.85 -7.87
C SER A 204 1.70 5.06 -6.78
N SER A 205 2.95 5.28 -7.18
CA SER A 205 4.03 5.70 -6.29
C SER A 205 3.82 7.09 -5.67
N ASP A 206 3.08 7.97 -6.36
CA ASP A 206 2.89 9.37 -6.02
C ASP A 206 1.53 9.58 -5.33
N CYS A 207 0.47 8.98 -5.89
CA CYS A 207 -0.89 9.06 -5.37
C CYS A 207 -1.63 7.73 -5.64
N PRO A 208 -1.43 6.69 -4.81
CA PRO A 208 -2.16 5.45 -4.96
C PRO A 208 -3.64 5.61 -4.60
N PRO A 209 -4.51 4.76 -5.16
CA PRO A 209 -5.91 4.74 -4.79
C PRO A 209 -6.12 4.25 -3.37
N VAL A 210 -7.24 4.66 -2.78
CA VAL A 210 -7.81 4.00 -1.61
C VAL A 210 -8.84 2.98 -2.07
N HIS A 211 -8.62 1.71 -1.71
CA HIS A 211 -9.57 0.62 -1.95
C HIS A 211 -10.70 0.71 -0.94
N HIS A 212 -11.94 0.82 -1.42
CA HIS A 212 -13.12 0.80 -0.56
C HIS A 212 -14.33 0.28 -1.36
N ARG A 213 -15.10 -0.67 -0.80
CA ARG A 213 -16.30 -1.26 -1.43
C ARG A 213 -16.13 -1.68 -2.90
N GLY A 214 -15.00 -2.29 -3.25
CA GLY A 214 -14.73 -2.74 -4.63
C GLY A 214 -14.41 -1.61 -5.61
N GLY A 215 -14.27 -0.37 -5.14
CA GLY A 215 -13.81 0.77 -5.93
C GLY A 215 -12.41 1.23 -5.52
N LEU A 216 -11.66 1.76 -6.48
CA LEU A 216 -10.39 2.43 -6.27
C LEU A 216 -10.61 3.93 -6.37
N HIS A 217 -10.26 4.68 -5.31
CA HIS A 217 -10.65 6.09 -5.18
C HIS A 217 -9.41 7.01 -5.19
N TRP A 218 -9.46 8.05 -6.02
CA TRP A 218 -8.44 9.11 -6.05
C TRP A 218 -9.10 10.48 -5.88
N ALA A 219 -8.55 11.33 -5.01
CA ALA A 219 -8.90 12.75 -4.99
C ALA A 219 -8.02 13.51 -5.98
N LEU A 220 -8.59 13.89 -7.12
CA LEU A 220 -7.87 14.55 -8.21
C LEU A 220 -8.57 15.86 -8.56
N GLY A 221 -7.94 16.98 -8.18
CA GLY A 221 -8.48 18.31 -8.40
C GLY A 221 -9.76 18.55 -7.58
N LEU A 222 -10.88 18.77 -8.27
CA LEU A 222 -12.14 19.16 -7.64
C LEU A 222 -13.15 18.03 -7.42
N GLY A 223 -12.79 16.78 -7.72
CA GLY A 223 -13.66 15.61 -7.58
C GLY A 223 -12.92 14.37 -7.07
N ILE A 224 -13.69 13.31 -6.78
CA ILE A 224 -13.15 11.98 -6.50
C ILE A 224 -13.39 11.11 -7.73
N THR A 225 -12.31 10.60 -8.32
CA THR A 225 -12.39 9.59 -9.37
C THR A 225 -12.48 8.22 -8.73
N VAL A 226 -13.42 7.40 -9.21
CA VAL A 226 -13.57 6.01 -8.79
C VAL A 226 -13.39 5.10 -9.99
N PHE A 227 -12.54 4.10 -9.87
CA PHE A 227 -12.49 2.96 -10.79
C PHE A 227 -13.18 1.78 -10.14
N ASP A 228 -14.30 1.36 -10.72
CA ASP A 228 -15.01 0.16 -10.31
C ASP A 228 -14.18 -1.06 -10.70
N THR A 229 -13.82 -1.90 -9.75
CA THR A 229 -12.92 -3.04 -10.02
C THR A 229 -13.63 -4.23 -10.66
N VAL A 230 -14.96 -4.27 -10.67
CA VAL A 230 -15.77 -5.34 -11.26
C VAL A 230 -16.10 -5.02 -12.72
N THR A 231 -16.63 -3.82 -12.98
CA THR A 231 -16.93 -3.39 -14.35
C THR A 231 -15.70 -2.82 -15.06
N GLU A 232 -14.64 -2.50 -14.29
CA GLU A 232 -13.40 -1.91 -14.78
C GLU A 232 -13.64 -0.63 -15.59
N THR A 233 -14.51 0.23 -15.04
CA THR A 233 -14.91 1.52 -15.61
C THR A 233 -14.71 2.65 -14.61
N PHE A 234 -14.45 3.84 -15.12
CA PHE A 234 -14.33 5.03 -14.29
C PHE A 234 -15.68 5.74 -14.12
N ARG A 235 -15.90 6.26 -12.91
CA ARG A 235 -16.99 7.18 -12.57
C ARG A 235 -16.47 8.30 -11.68
N GLN A 236 -17.30 9.31 -11.46
CA GLN A 236 -17.04 10.33 -10.44
C GLN A 236 -17.83 10.05 -9.19
N MET A 237 -17.28 10.53 -8.08
CA MET A 237 -17.90 10.61 -6.78
C MET A 237 -17.79 12.05 -6.28
N SER A 238 -18.84 12.49 -5.61
CA SER A 238 -18.97 13.80 -5.00
C SER A 238 -18.04 13.94 -3.80
N ARG A 239 -17.44 15.12 -3.67
CA ARG A 239 -16.73 15.53 -2.45
C ARG A 239 -17.73 16.11 -1.43
N PRO A 240 -17.35 16.18 -0.14
CA PRO A 240 -18.12 16.95 0.84
C PRO A 240 -18.39 18.37 0.31
N ALA A 241 -19.66 18.76 0.20
CA ALA A 241 -20.11 20.00 -0.46
C ALA A 241 -19.52 21.28 0.18
N GLN A 242 -19.06 21.19 1.42
CA GLN A 242 -18.58 22.29 2.25
C GLN A 242 -17.07 22.53 2.09
N LEU A 243 -16.38 21.86 1.16
CA LEU A 243 -14.93 21.96 1.00
C LEU A 243 -14.52 22.95 -0.11
N PRO A 244 -14.09 24.17 0.25
CA PRO A 244 -13.36 25.03 -0.68
C PRO A 244 -11.93 24.52 -0.91
N GLY A 245 -11.45 24.61 -2.16
CA GLY A 245 -10.05 24.35 -2.53
C GLY A 245 -9.76 22.97 -3.14
N ASN A 246 -8.49 22.78 -3.49
CA ASN A 246 -7.94 21.62 -4.23
C ASN A 246 -6.95 20.77 -3.41
N MET A 247 -6.52 21.22 -2.23
CA MET A 247 -5.55 20.53 -1.38
C MET A 247 -6.23 19.50 -0.47
N VAL A 248 -6.57 18.36 -1.06
CA VAL A 248 -7.20 17.22 -0.36
C VAL A 248 -6.46 15.92 -0.64
N SER A 249 -6.50 14.97 0.31
CA SER A 249 -6.01 13.61 0.11
C SER A 249 -7.03 12.60 0.62
N LEU A 250 -7.16 11.48 -0.07
CA LEU A 250 -7.87 10.32 0.46
C LEU A 250 -6.91 9.42 1.23
N PHE A 251 -7.44 8.72 2.22
CA PHE A 251 -6.73 7.66 2.93
C PHE A 251 -7.74 6.67 3.53
N ASP A 252 -7.28 5.47 3.84
CA ASP A 252 -8.04 4.45 4.58
C ASP A 252 -8.04 4.82 6.08
N MET A 253 -9.24 4.99 6.65
CA MET A 253 -9.44 5.20 8.08
C MET A 253 -10.05 3.96 8.72
N GLY A 254 -9.27 2.87 8.77
CA GLY A 254 -9.71 1.65 9.44
C GLY A 254 -10.85 0.94 8.69
N GLY A 255 -10.79 0.93 7.36
CA GLY A 255 -11.81 0.35 6.48
C GLY A 255 -12.79 1.37 5.89
N ASP A 256 -12.91 2.56 6.49
CA ASP A 256 -13.73 3.64 5.96
C ASP A 256 -12.93 4.55 5.00
N LEU A 257 -13.59 5.06 3.97
CA LEU A 257 -12.99 6.04 3.07
C LEU A 257 -12.99 7.42 3.75
N ALA A 258 -11.80 7.96 3.99
CA ALA A 258 -11.62 9.27 4.60
C ALA A 258 -10.94 10.26 3.65
N LEU A 259 -11.26 11.53 3.84
CA LEU A 259 -10.69 12.67 3.13
C LEU A 259 -10.09 13.63 4.14
N SER A 260 -8.80 13.94 3.97
CA SER A 260 -8.12 14.99 4.71
C SER A 260 -8.00 16.26 3.88
N ARG A 261 -8.10 17.40 4.57
CA ARG A 261 -7.86 18.72 4.01
C ARG A 261 -6.98 19.53 4.95
N THR A 262 -5.96 20.18 4.40
CA THR A 262 -5.20 21.20 5.11
C THR A 262 -5.92 22.55 5.02
N SER A 263 -6.02 23.26 6.15
CA SER A 263 -6.54 24.64 6.16
C SER A 263 -5.61 25.59 5.39
N GLY A 264 -6.14 26.72 4.90
CA GLY A 264 -5.35 27.64 4.06
C GLY A 264 -4.17 28.31 4.79
N ASP A 265 -4.24 28.40 6.11
CA ASP A 265 -3.15 28.84 6.99
C ASP A 265 -2.19 27.70 7.40
N CYS A 266 -2.42 26.48 6.91
CA CYS A 266 -1.61 25.28 7.17
C CYS A 266 -1.49 24.86 8.64
N VAL A 267 -2.37 25.38 9.51
CA VAL A 267 -2.30 25.11 10.95
C VAL A 267 -3.23 24.00 11.40
N SER A 268 -4.17 23.56 10.56
CA SER A 268 -5.12 22.51 10.92
C SER A 268 -5.40 21.53 9.80
N LEU A 269 -5.73 20.30 10.18
CA LEU A 269 -6.14 19.23 9.29
C LEU A 269 -7.57 18.81 9.62
N ASP A 270 -8.47 19.02 8.67
CA ASP A 270 -9.87 18.63 8.75
C ASP A 270 -10.05 17.24 8.14
N LEU A 271 -10.66 16.33 8.90
CA LEU A 271 -10.90 14.94 8.49
C LEU A 271 -12.40 14.70 8.31
N TRP A 272 -12.75 14.23 7.11
CA TRP A 272 -14.08 13.82 6.71
C TRP A 272 -14.11 12.33 6.46
N VAL A 273 -15.19 11.66 6.86
CA VAL A 273 -15.38 10.23 6.63
C VAL A 273 -16.67 10.03 5.85
N LEU A 274 -16.62 9.18 4.84
CA LEU A 274 -17.78 8.79 4.06
C LEU A 274 -18.72 7.95 4.94
N GLN A 275 -19.94 8.44 5.16
CA GLN A 275 -20.95 7.74 5.98
C GLN A 275 -21.84 6.84 5.13
N ASP A 276 -22.29 7.36 3.99
CA ASP A 276 -23.11 6.63 3.04
C ASP A 276 -22.41 6.66 1.68
N TYR A 277 -22.04 5.49 1.20
CA TYR A 277 -21.31 5.34 -0.05
C TYR A 277 -22.20 5.61 -1.27
N ASP A 278 -23.45 5.16 -1.23
CA ASP A 278 -24.36 5.21 -2.36
C ASP A 278 -24.99 6.60 -2.48
N ALA A 279 -25.28 7.23 -1.34
CA ALA A 279 -25.69 8.63 -1.28
C ALA A 279 -24.50 9.62 -1.31
N GLU A 280 -23.27 9.13 -1.38
CA GLU A 280 -22.03 9.92 -1.38
C GLU A 280 -21.98 10.99 -0.28
N THR A 281 -22.50 10.64 0.90
CA THR A 281 -22.67 11.55 2.03
C THR A 281 -21.46 11.48 2.95
N TRP A 282 -20.83 12.63 3.15
CA TRP A 282 -19.64 12.77 3.99
C TRP A 282 -19.95 13.52 5.27
N ALA A 283 -19.33 13.09 6.36
CA ALA A 283 -19.41 13.79 7.63
C ALA A 283 -18.03 14.20 8.14
N PHE A 284 -17.96 15.42 8.65
CA PHE A 284 -16.81 15.91 9.40
C PHE A 284 -16.68 15.11 10.70
N ARG A 285 -15.47 14.65 11.01
CA ARG A 285 -15.19 13.82 12.20
C ARG A 285 -14.20 14.45 13.16
N TYR A 286 -13.08 14.94 12.64
CA TYR A 286 -11.98 15.43 13.46
C TYR A 286 -11.36 16.67 12.85
N ARG A 287 -10.81 17.53 13.71
CA ARG A 287 -9.87 18.59 13.35
C ARG A 287 -8.64 18.45 14.21
N ILE A 288 -7.50 18.24 13.56
CA ILE A 288 -6.20 18.19 14.23
C ILE A 288 -5.58 19.58 14.11
N ASP A 289 -5.28 20.21 15.25
CA ASP A 289 -4.55 21.48 15.28
C ASP A 289 -3.05 21.18 15.37
N LEU A 290 -2.31 21.55 14.32
CA LEU A 290 -0.86 21.33 14.24
C LEU A 290 -0.08 22.29 15.15
N ARG A 291 -0.67 23.39 15.64
CA ARG A 291 0.01 24.38 16.50
C ARG A 291 0.21 23.90 17.92
N VAL A 292 -0.70 23.06 18.41
CA VAL A 292 -0.65 22.51 19.77
C VAL A 292 0.25 21.26 19.84
N MET A 293 0.81 20.82 18.71
CA MET A 293 1.72 19.70 18.69
C MET A 293 3.07 20.11 19.29
N GLU A 294 3.40 19.52 20.44
CA GLU A 294 4.68 19.71 21.14
C GLU A 294 5.82 18.92 20.48
N ALA A 295 5.96 19.06 19.16
CA ALA A 295 6.99 18.37 18.41
C ALA A 295 8.33 19.11 18.55
N SER A 296 9.41 18.37 18.76
CA SER A 296 10.78 18.90 18.73
C SER A 296 11.53 18.34 17.52
N PRO A 297 12.12 19.19 16.66
CA PRO A 297 11.97 20.66 16.62
C PRO A 297 10.52 21.09 16.29
N PRO A 298 10.14 22.37 16.39
CA PRO A 298 8.80 22.84 16.00
C PRO A 298 8.45 22.55 14.53
N LEU A 299 7.16 22.41 14.23
CA LEU A 299 6.68 22.21 12.87
C LEU A 299 6.83 23.50 12.04
N ASN A 300 7.27 23.36 10.79
CA ASN A 300 7.25 24.48 9.85
C ASN A 300 5.90 24.57 9.15
N LEU A 301 5.01 25.40 9.69
CA LEU A 301 3.65 25.61 9.19
C LEU A 301 3.56 26.63 8.04
N SER A 302 4.68 27.19 7.57
CA SER A 302 4.68 28.18 6.49
C SER A 302 4.62 27.54 5.09
N VAL A 303 4.68 26.21 5.00
CA VAL A 303 4.70 25.48 3.74
C VAL A 303 3.33 24.90 3.49
N GLU A 304 2.71 25.27 2.37
CA GLU A 304 1.43 24.68 1.96
C GLU A 304 1.67 23.27 1.44
N TYR A 305 1.14 22.27 2.14
CA TYR A 305 1.21 20.88 1.70
C TYR A 305 0.04 20.05 2.23
N VAL A 306 -0.31 18.99 1.50
CA VAL A 306 -1.27 17.97 1.95
C VAL A 306 -0.47 16.81 2.56
N PRO A 307 -0.54 16.58 3.88
CA PRO A 307 0.22 15.51 4.50
C PRO A 307 -0.23 14.15 3.97
N VAL A 308 0.76 13.27 3.80
CA VAL A 308 0.47 11.83 3.71
C VAL A 308 0.10 11.36 5.10
N MET A 309 -1.06 10.71 5.22
CA MET A 309 -1.57 10.17 6.47
C MET A 309 -1.78 8.66 6.34
N ALA A 310 -1.55 7.94 7.42
CA ALA A 310 -1.87 6.53 7.50
C ALA A 310 -2.33 6.18 8.92
N VAL A 311 -3.52 5.58 9.03
CA VAL A 311 -4.01 5.05 10.30
C VAL A 311 -3.20 3.81 10.66
N ILE A 312 -2.76 3.71 11.91
CA ILE A 312 -2.02 2.54 12.41
C ILE A 312 -3.01 1.53 13.00
N ASN A 313 -3.93 2.04 13.82
CA ASN A 313 -5.01 1.29 14.48
C ASN A 313 -6.20 2.24 14.68
N GLY A 314 -7.28 1.79 15.33
CA GLY A 314 -8.48 2.62 15.52
C GLY A 314 -8.31 3.90 16.37
N ARG A 315 -7.12 4.20 16.89
CA ARG A 315 -6.84 5.35 17.77
C ARG A 315 -5.61 6.16 17.39
N GLU A 316 -4.70 5.59 16.61
CA GLU A 316 -3.40 6.18 16.30
C GLU A 316 -3.19 6.32 14.79
N LEU A 317 -2.50 7.38 14.38
CA LEU A 317 -2.17 7.67 13.00
C LEU A 317 -0.76 8.23 12.84
N LEU A 318 -0.24 8.11 11.63
CA LEU A 318 1.00 8.72 11.19
C LEU A 318 0.69 9.92 10.29
N ILE A 319 1.41 11.03 10.50
CA ILE A 319 1.36 12.22 9.64
C ILE A 319 2.76 12.50 9.12
N GLN A 320 2.95 12.46 7.80
CA GLN A 320 4.15 12.96 7.17
C GLN A 320 4.09 14.49 7.12
N HIS A 321 4.98 15.16 7.84
CA HIS A 321 5.12 16.62 7.82
C HIS A 321 6.40 17.03 7.08
N GLY A 322 6.23 17.53 5.86
CA GLY A 322 7.36 17.84 4.98
C GLY A 322 8.22 16.60 4.64
N PRO A 323 9.41 16.81 4.06
CA PRO A 323 10.23 15.71 3.53
C PRO A 323 10.94 14.85 4.58
N TYR A 324 11.06 15.33 5.84
CA TYR A 324 11.96 14.71 6.82
C TYR A 324 11.28 14.20 8.10
N ARG A 325 9.99 14.48 8.32
CA ARG A 325 9.34 14.19 9.61
C ARG A 325 8.12 13.31 9.47
N LEU A 326 8.09 12.27 10.28
CA LEU A 326 6.95 11.38 10.43
C LEU A 326 6.47 11.45 11.88
N LEU A 327 5.29 12.04 12.08
CA LEU A 327 4.69 12.28 13.38
C LEU A 327 3.78 11.10 13.73
N HIS A 328 3.92 10.57 14.95
CA HIS A 328 2.99 9.60 15.54
C HIS A 328 1.99 10.36 16.40
N CYS A 329 0.70 10.26 16.09
CA CYS A 329 -0.35 11.02 16.76
C CYS A 329 -1.52 10.10 17.15
N GLY A 330 -2.27 10.51 18.18
CA GLY A 330 -3.65 10.06 18.37
C GLY A 330 -4.55 10.62 17.27
N ILE A 331 -5.67 9.94 17.03
CA ILE A 331 -6.69 10.38 16.05
C ILE A 331 -7.39 11.68 16.46
N ASP A 332 -7.33 12.01 17.75
CA ASP A 332 -7.75 13.27 18.36
C ASP A 332 -6.73 14.41 18.17
N GLY A 333 -5.57 14.14 17.56
CA GLY A 333 -4.52 15.13 17.32
C GLY A 333 -3.48 15.22 18.43
N VAL A 334 -3.54 14.38 19.47
CA VAL A 334 -2.52 14.34 20.52
C VAL A 334 -1.19 13.83 19.93
N PHE A 335 -0.11 14.60 20.08
CA PHE A 335 1.21 14.20 19.62
C PHE A 335 1.82 13.13 20.55
N LEU A 336 2.17 11.97 19.98
CA LEU A 336 2.74 10.82 20.73
C LEU A 336 4.26 10.71 20.55
N GLY A 337 4.84 11.39 19.56
CA GLY A 337 6.28 11.42 19.31
C GLY A 337 6.65 11.43 17.83
N ASN A 338 7.94 11.63 17.53
CA ASN A 338 8.47 11.43 16.19
C ASN A 338 8.75 9.93 15.96
N VAL A 339 8.51 9.46 14.74
CA VAL A 339 8.96 8.14 14.29
C VAL A 339 10.37 8.29 13.72
N GLU A 340 11.32 7.57 14.31
CA GLU A 340 12.73 7.61 13.95
C GLU A 340 13.26 6.22 13.60
N SER A 341 14.26 6.18 12.70
CA SER A 341 15.01 4.94 12.42
C SER A 341 16.07 4.75 13.51
N LYS A 342 16.16 3.55 14.09
CA LYS A 342 17.14 3.21 15.14
C LYS A 342 18.58 2.99 14.63
N ASP A 343 18.91 3.37 13.39
CA ASP A 343 20.27 3.24 12.85
C ASP A 343 21.22 4.20 13.58
N HIS A 344 21.79 3.74 14.70
CA HIS A 344 22.65 4.49 15.63
C HIS A 344 24.04 4.86 15.08
N GLU A 345 24.31 4.77 13.79
CA GLU A 345 25.68 4.90 13.27
C GLU A 345 26.09 6.29 12.77
N ASN A 346 25.27 7.35 12.85
CA ASN A 346 25.80 8.71 12.69
C ASN A 346 24.88 9.77 13.32
N ASN A 347 25.27 10.27 14.50
CA ASN A 347 24.62 11.36 15.24
C ASN A 347 24.72 12.74 14.58
N LEU A 348 24.97 12.84 13.27
CA LEU A 348 25.23 14.14 12.62
C LEU A 348 24.00 14.81 11.98
N SER A 349 22.81 14.21 12.06
CA SER A 349 21.54 14.95 12.11
C SER A 349 20.37 13.99 12.37
N GLN A 350 19.40 14.43 13.19
CA GLN A 350 18.12 13.75 13.42
C GLN A 350 17.30 13.52 12.12
N PHE A 351 17.74 14.09 11.00
CA PHE A 351 17.12 14.03 9.67
C PHE A 351 18.02 13.42 8.58
N ALA A 352 19.17 12.82 8.93
CA ALA A 352 20.14 12.29 7.96
C ALA A 352 19.58 11.17 7.07
N LYS A 353 18.59 10.42 7.56
CA LYS A 353 17.91 9.34 6.84
C LYS A 353 16.39 9.52 6.93
N PRO A 354 15.77 10.31 6.02
CA PRO A 354 14.34 10.54 6.08
C PRO A 354 13.55 9.23 5.93
N LEU A 355 12.53 9.10 6.78
CA LEU A 355 11.46 8.13 6.61
C LEU A 355 10.36 8.79 5.79
N LYS A 356 10.01 8.18 4.65
CA LYS A 356 8.88 8.59 3.84
C LYS A 356 7.71 7.66 4.11
N LEU A 357 6.62 8.19 4.66
CA LEU A 357 5.37 7.45 4.70
C LEU A 357 4.85 7.26 3.28
N THR A 358 4.60 6.00 2.91
CA THR A 358 3.87 5.70 1.69
C THR A 358 2.38 5.71 1.99
N ARG A 359 1.55 5.95 0.96
CA ARG A 359 0.09 5.82 1.06
C ARG A 359 -0.39 4.36 0.92
N HIS A 360 0.54 3.40 0.99
CA HIS A 360 0.28 1.97 0.87
C HIS A 360 0.30 1.29 2.23
N ARG A 361 -0.44 0.18 2.34
CA ARG A 361 -0.48 -0.67 3.53
C ARG A 361 -0.10 -2.09 3.15
N LEU A 362 0.60 -2.78 4.05
CA LEU A 362 0.93 -4.20 3.91
C LEU A 362 0.07 -5.01 4.87
N GLN A 363 -0.76 -5.87 4.31
CA GLN A 363 -1.47 -6.92 5.03
C GLN A 363 -0.87 -8.26 4.57
N GLU A 364 -0.07 -8.90 5.41
CA GLU A 364 0.67 -10.10 5.00
C GLU A 364 -0.28 -11.23 4.55
N SER A 365 0.22 -12.08 3.67
CA SER A 365 -0.59 -13.15 3.08
C SER A 365 0.26 -14.31 2.59
N MET A 366 -0.31 -15.51 2.58
CA MET A 366 0.28 -16.68 1.91
C MET A 366 -0.23 -16.86 0.47
N ILE A 367 -0.99 -15.90 -0.06
CA ILE A 367 -1.48 -15.94 -1.45
C ILE A 367 -0.29 -16.12 -2.40
N SER A 368 -0.38 -17.17 -3.22
CA SER A 368 0.59 -17.45 -4.29
C SER A 368 -0.01 -17.09 -5.63
N LEU A 369 0.85 -16.67 -6.55
CA LEU A 369 0.49 -16.39 -7.93
C LEU A 369 1.09 -17.48 -8.83
N PRO A 370 0.41 -17.89 -9.92
CA PRO A 370 0.93 -18.91 -10.83
C PRO A 370 2.35 -18.63 -11.34
N LEU A 371 2.66 -17.35 -11.58
CA LEU A 371 3.99 -16.89 -12.02
C LEU A 371 5.13 -17.20 -11.03
N PHE A 372 4.85 -17.44 -9.75
CA PHE A 372 5.87 -17.82 -8.76
C PHE A 372 6.32 -19.29 -8.86
N GLU A 373 5.54 -20.14 -9.55
CA GLU A 373 5.82 -21.58 -9.68
C GLU A 373 6.52 -21.92 -11.01
N THR A 374 6.43 -21.04 -12.01
CA THR A 374 7.19 -21.19 -13.25
C THR A 374 8.68 -21.02 -12.98
N ARG A 375 9.46 -22.12 -13.05
CA ARG A 375 10.91 -22.04 -13.26
C ARG A 375 11.15 -21.42 -14.64
N GLN A 376 11.42 -20.12 -14.67
CA GLN A 376 11.79 -19.41 -15.90
C GLN A 376 13.24 -19.78 -16.24
N GLU A 377 13.43 -20.90 -16.95
CA GLU A 377 14.76 -21.37 -17.36
C GLU A 377 15.34 -20.61 -18.58
N ASP A 378 14.57 -19.74 -19.26
CA ASP A 378 14.98 -19.22 -20.58
C ASP A 378 14.86 -17.70 -20.81
N ALA A 379 14.68 -16.89 -19.77
CA ALA A 379 14.68 -15.44 -19.94
C ALA A 379 15.86 -14.82 -19.20
N MET A 380 16.64 -14.00 -19.90
CA MET A 380 17.62 -13.03 -19.37
C MET A 380 16.91 -12.00 -18.48
N HIS A 381 16.26 -12.43 -17.40
CA HIS A 381 15.62 -11.56 -16.45
C HIS A 381 16.70 -11.05 -15.49
N GLU A 382 16.85 -9.72 -15.44
CA GLU A 382 17.66 -9.08 -14.42
C GLU A 382 17.21 -9.54 -13.02
N GLU A 383 18.16 -9.99 -12.21
CA GLU A 383 17.92 -10.28 -10.80
C GLU A 383 17.19 -9.11 -10.12
N PRO A 384 16.24 -9.41 -9.21
CA PRO A 384 15.48 -8.37 -8.55
C PRO A 384 16.42 -7.42 -7.80
N PRO A 385 16.21 -6.09 -7.90
CA PRO A 385 17.06 -5.07 -7.29
C PRO A 385 16.84 -4.93 -5.78
N PHE A 386 16.44 -6.02 -5.13
CA PHE A 386 16.10 -6.04 -3.73
C PHE A 386 16.12 -7.47 -3.15
N THR A 387 16.29 -7.54 -1.83
CA THR A 387 16.19 -8.76 -1.04
C THR A 387 14.98 -8.69 -0.13
N ILE A 388 14.21 -9.78 -0.05
CA ILE A 388 13.09 -9.93 0.89
C ILE A 388 13.65 -10.35 2.25
N LEU A 389 13.30 -9.63 3.31
CA LEU A 389 13.83 -9.85 4.66
C LEU A 389 12.88 -10.63 5.59
N LEU A 390 11.60 -10.73 5.23
CA LEU A 390 10.53 -11.19 6.13
C LEU A 390 10.68 -12.61 6.65
#